data_AF-A0A3M1FHT7-F1
#
_entry.id   AF-A0A3M1FHT7-F1
#
_cell.length_a   1.000
_cell.length_b   1.000
_cell.length_c   1.000
_cell.angle_alpha   90.00
_cell.angle_beta   90.00
_cell.angle_gamma   90.00
#
_symmetry.space_group_name_H-M   'P 1'
#
loop_
_entity.id
_entity.type
_entity.pdbx_description
1 polymer ?
#
loop_
_entity_poly.entity_id
_entity_poly.type
_entity_poly.pdbx_seq_one_letter_code
_entity_poly.pdbx_strand_id
1 'polypeptide(L)'
;RHFGTEIAFRQLFEDTPDIASLARWLDEVLPPEAFRPTPAPAAGPHLPKGESAAAGSPADLQARVQALAEGAPSDLADIVRRQLELMQRQLELLSGAAATPDEPTAATTSPPAEPATRQAGPTRPPRGVTAKLKPSGGTGPLSLSGEQERWLRAFVERYNRKTARSKAQAARHKRVYADPRSVTGFHRLWKEVTYQLAAERSAGSRFTDLDGNEYIDYVMSYGVALFGHSPAFVRAAVQRQLERGTALDLLSPLATEVGELLTRLSGKDRMTLANTGTEALVAAVRAARAATGRDRIAVFDTDYHGLTDEFLLRAFQFGEQQRVAPLAPGIPRFL
;
A
#
# COMPACT_ATOMS: atom_id res chain seq x y z
N ARG A 1 -8.25 -6.59 8.90
CA ARG A 1 -9.59 -6.80 9.49
C ARG A 1 -10.02 -8.27 9.53
N HIS A 2 -9.84 -9.07 8.46
CA HIS A 2 -10.26 -10.48 8.47
C HIS A 2 -9.52 -11.37 9.49
N PHE A 3 -8.22 -11.12 9.70
CA PHE A 3 -7.39 -11.91 10.64
C PHE A 3 -7.24 -11.27 12.03
N GLY A 4 -7.87 -10.13 12.32
CA GLY A 4 -7.79 -9.49 13.65
C GLY A 4 -6.39 -9.10 14.16
N THR A 5 -5.34 -9.21 13.35
CA THR A 5 -3.95 -8.89 13.72
C THR A 5 -3.43 -7.65 13.00
N GLU A 6 -2.50 -6.93 13.64
CA GLU A 6 -1.78 -5.80 13.07
C GLU A 6 -0.39 -6.25 12.64
N ILE A 7 -0.06 -6.03 11.36
CA ILE A 7 1.28 -6.26 10.82
C ILE A 7 1.89 -4.91 10.46
N ALA A 8 3.09 -4.63 10.99
CA ALA A 8 3.80 -3.40 10.64
C ALA A 8 4.30 -3.47 9.19
N PHE A 9 4.34 -2.32 8.51
CA PHE A 9 4.86 -2.24 7.14
C PHE A 9 6.26 -2.83 7.01
N ARG A 10 7.12 -2.62 8.01
CA ARG A 10 8.46 -3.20 8.05
C ARG A 10 8.44 -4.74 8.08
N GLN A 11 7.61 -5.34 8.94
CA GLN A 11 7.49 -6.80 9.05
C GLN A 11 7.01 -7.42 7.74
N LEU A 12 6.07 -6.75 7.05
CA LEU A 12 5.56 -7.20 5.76
C LEU A 12 6.65 -7.29 4.69
N PHE A 13 7.61 -6.35 4.68
CA PHE A 13 8.63 -6.26 3.64
C PHE A 13 9.96 -6.93 3.99
N GLU A 14 10.34 -6.96 5.27
CA GLU A 14 11.61 -7.55 5.73
C GLU A 14 11.43 -9.00 6.19
N ASP A 15 10.40 -9.28 6.98
CA ASP A 15 10.24 -10.56 7.68
C ASP A 15 9.32 -11.54 6.94
N THR A 16 8.31 -11.02 6.20
CA THR A 16 7.35 -11.83 5.42
C THR A 16 7.30 -11.44 3.93
N PRO A 17 8.42 -11.48 3.19
CA PRO A 17 8.50 -10.94 1.82
C PRO A 17 7.70 -11.72 0.76
N ASP A 18 7.12 -12.86 1.12
CA ASP A 18 6.36 -13.72 0.21
C ASP A 18 5.13 -14.33 0.89
N ILE A 19 4.23 -14.92 0.09
CA ILE A 19 2.96 -15.47 0.60
C ILE A 19 3.19 -16.59 1.62
N ALA A 20 4.24 -17.41 1.44
CA ALA A 20 4.51 -18.54 2.33
C ALA A 20 5.12 -18.08 3.66
N SER A 21 5.94 -17.03 3.67
CA SER A 21 6.44 -16.41 4.90
C SER A 21 5.33 -15.65 5.63
N LEU A 22 4.43 -14.96 4.92
CA LEU A 22 3.27 -14.33 5.54
C LEU A 22 2.28 -15.36 6.13
N ALA A 23 2.03 -16.47 5.43
CA ALA A 23 1.17 -17.54 5.93
C ALA A 23 1.72 -18.15 7.23
N ARG A 24 3.02 -18.45 7.28
CA ARG A 24 3.67 -18.97 8.50
C ARG A 24 3.59 -17.98 9.66
N TRP A 25 3.82 -16.70 9.39
CA TRP A 25 3.69 -15.67 10.42
C TRP A 25 2.24 -15.57 10.95
N LEU A 26 1.25 -15.69 10.07
CA LEU A 26 -0.16 -15.74 10.48
C LEU A 26 -0.47 -16.98 11.33
N ASP A 27 0.09 -18.15 10.99
CA ASP A 27 -0.08 -19.38 11.78
C ASP A 27 0.54 -19.26 13.19
N GLU A 28 1.59 -18.46 13.36
CA GLU A 28 2.23 -18.20 14.66
C GLU A 28 1.44 -17.22 15.53
N VAL A 29 0.82 -16.21 14.92
CA VAL A 29 0.15 -15.10 15.64
C VAL A 29 -1.32 -15.38 15.89
N LEU A 30 -1.96 -16.22 15.07
CA LEU A 30 -3.37 -16.56 15.21
C LEU A 30 -3.55 -17.80 16.11
N PRO A 31 -4.69 -17.90 16.85
CA PRO A 31 -5.01 -19.11 17.58
C PRO A 31 -5.04 -20.33 16.64
N PRO A 32 -4.54 -21.51 17.05
CA PRO A 32 -4.40 -22.70 16.21
C PRO A 32 -5.72 -23.19 15.57
N GLU A 33 -6.84 -22.80 16.16
CA GLU A 33 -8.19 -23.22 15.78
C GLU A 33 -8.93 -22.17 14.92
N ALA A 34 -8.39 -20.95 14.76
CA ALA A 34 -9.12 -19.82 14.20
C ALA A 34 -9.54 -20.01 12.73
N PHE A 35 -8.82 -20.88 11.99
CA PHE A 35 -9.08 -21.14 10.56
C PHE A 35 -8.83 -22.60 10.16
N ARG A 36 -8.90 -23.55 11.10
CA ARG A 36 -8.75 -24.96 10.75
C ARG A 36 -9.88 -25.37 9.79
N PRO A 37 -9.56 -26.02 8.65
CA PRO A 37 -10.59 -26.59 7.82
C PRO A 37 -11.33 -27.64 8.64
N THR A 38 -12.65 -27.47 8.78
CA THR A 38 -13.51 -28.48 9.39
C THR A 38 -13.31 -29.79 8.63
N PRO A 39 -13.00 -30.92 9.29
CA PRO A 39 -12.88 -32.19 8.59
C PRO A 39 -14.16 -32.45 7.81
N ALA A 40 -13.99 -32.71 6.52
CA ALA A 40 -15.12 -32.96 5.63
C ALA A 40 -15.96 -34.11 6.20
N PRO A 41 -17.29 -33.95 6.34
CA PRO A 41 -18.14 -35.06 6.76
C PRO A 41 -18.00 -36.18 5.73
N ALA A 42 -17.78 -37.40 6.20
CA ALA A 42 -17.78 -38.59 5.37
C ALA A 42 -19.07 -38.60 4.53
N ALA A 43 -18.92 -38.83 3.22
CA ALA A 43 -20.00 -38.76 2.25
C ALA A 43 -21.14 -39.73 2.61
N GLY A 44 -22.20 -39.20 3.23
CA GLY A 44 -23.50 -39.86 3.33
C GLY A 44 -24.26 -39.72 2.00
N PRO A 45 -25.10 -40.70 1.63
CA PRO A 45 -25.77 -40.74 0.33
C PRO A 45 -26.69 -39.54 0.11
N HIS A 46 -26.61 -38.95 -1.09
CA HIS A 46 -27.37 -37.79 -1.53
C HIS A 46 -28.89 -38.04 -1.54
N LEU A 47 -29.65 -37.12 -0.95
CA LEU A 47 -31.10 -36.94 -1.17
C LEU A 47 -31.37 -35.53 -1.74
N PRO A 48 -32.41 -35.35 -2.58
CA PRO A 48 -32.59 -34.12 -3.37
C PRO A 48 -33.05 -32.92 -2.53
N LYS A 49 -32.65 -31.73 -3.00
CA LYS A 49 -32.93 -30.41 -2.43
C LYS A 49 -34.43 -30.09 -2.35
N GLY A 50 -34.89 -29.71 -1.16
CA GLY A 50 -36.15 -28.99 -0.93
C GLY A 50 -35.88 -27.50 -0.63
N GLU A 51 -36.77 -26.63 -1.09
CA GLU A 51 -36.65 -25.17 -1.10
C GLU A 51 -36.87 -24.50 0.26
N SER A 52 -36.14 -23.37 0.44
CA SER A 52 -36.51 -22.08 1.05
C SER A 52 -37.17 -21.97 2.44
N ALA A 53 -36.61 -21.13 3.33
CA ALA A 53 -37.34 -20.02 3.96
C ALA A 53 -36.42 -19.09 4.78
N ALA A 54 -36.65 -17.79 4.65
CA ALA A 54 -35.97 -16.69 5.32
C ALA A 54 -36.27 -16.62 6.83
N ALA A 55 -35.32 -16.08 7.60
CA ALA A 55 -35.44 -15.84 9.03
C ALA A 55 -36.48 -14.74 9.36
N GLY A 56 -37.51 -15.11 10.12
CA GLY A 56 -38.53 -14.20 10.68
C GLY A 56 -38.05 -13.48 11.94
N SER A 57 -38.75 -12.39 12.29
CA SER A 57 -38.38 -11.48 13.37
C SER A 57 -38.70 -12.05 14.77
N PRO A 58 -38.10 -11.50 15.86
CA PRO A 58 -38.35 -11.96 17.23
C PRO A 58 -39.83 -11.93 17.68
N ALA A 59 -40.64 -11.05 17.07
CA ALA A 59 -42.08 -10.95 17.35
C ALA A 59 -42.87 -12.16 16.82
N ASP A 60 -42.43 -12.75 15.70
CA ASP A 60 -43.06 -13.93 15.11
C ASP A 60 -42.79 -15.19 15.93
N LEU A 61 -41.66 -15.21 16.67
CA LEU A 61 -41.31 -16.28 17.60
C LEU A 61 -42.17 -16.22 18.87
N GLN A 62 -42.44 -15.02 19.37
CA GLN A 62 -43.29 -14.80 20.55
C GLN A 62 -44.72 -15.30 20.30
N ALA A 63 -45.32 -14.94 19.17
CA ALA A 63 -46.68 -15.36 18.81
C ALA A 63 -46.81 -16.88 18.61
N ARG A 64 -45.77 -17.53 18.06
CA ARG A 64 -45.75 -19.00 17.85
C ARG A 64 -45.59 -19.76 19.16
N VAL A 65 -44.81 -19.25 20.10
CA VAL A 65 -44.63 -19.87 21.43
C VAL A 65 -45.92 -19.76 22.26
N GLN A 66 -46.67 -18.67 22.11
CA GLN A 66 -47.94 -18.47 22.81
C GLN A 66 -49.03 -19.42 22.31
N ALA A 67 -49.12 -19.62 20.99
CA ALA A 67 -50.03 -20.60 20.39
C ALA A 67 -49.69 -22.06 20.75
N LEU A 68 -48.41 -22.37 21.04
CA LEU A 68 -47.96 -23.70 21.49
C LEU A 68 -48.27 -23.99 22.96
N ALA A 69 -48.51 -22.96 23.78
CA ALA A 69 -48.79 -23.12 25.20
C ALA A 69 -50.28 -23.37 25.53
N GLU A 70 -51.20 -23.06 24.60
CA GLU A 70 -52.66 -23.21 24.80
C GLU A 70 -53.17 -24.66 24.71
N GLY A 71 -52.32 -25.62 24.30
CA GLY A 71 -52.67 -27.03 24.16
C GLY A 71 -51.85 -28.02 25.00
N ALA A 72 -51.00 -27.55 25.92
CA ALA A 72 -50.09 -28.39 26.69
C ALA A 72 -50.62 -28.70 28.11
N PRO A 73 -50.34 -29.90 28.68
CA PRO A 73 -50.63 -30.19 30.08
C PRO A 73 -49.92 -29.20 31.01
N SER A 74 -50.60 -28.80 32.10
CA SER A 74 -50.23 -27.65 32.96
C SER A 74 -48.75 -27.58 33.35
N ASP A 75 -48.17 -28.74 33.64
CA ASP A 75 -46.81 -28.85 34.17
C ASP A 75 -45.75 -28.46 33.14
N LEU A 76 -45.99 -28.72 31.85
CA LEU A 76 -45.07 -28.32 30.77
C LEU A 76 -45.24 -26.84 30.42
N ALA A 77 -46.48 -26.33 30.49
CA ALA A 77 -46.77 -24.90 30.26
C ALA A 77 -46.13 -24.01 31.35
N ASP A 78 -46.04 -24.51 32.59
CA ASP A 78 -45.39 -23.81 33.70
C ASP A 78 -43.86 -23.81 33.58
N ILE A 79 -43.25 -24.88 33.04
CA ILE A 79 -41.81 -24.92 32.74
C ILE A 79 -41.46 -23.91 31.64
N VAL A 80 -42.25 -23.86 30.57
CA VAL A 80 -42.03 -22.90 29.46
C VAL A 80 -42.19 -21.45 29.95
N ARG A 81 -43.15 -21.17 30.82
CA ARG A 81 -43.31 -19.84 31.44
C ARG A 81 -42.10 -19.45 32.30
N ARG A 82 -41.62 -20.35 33.16
CA ARG A 82 -40.41 -20.10 33.98
C ARG A 82 -39.17 -19.90 33.14
N GLN A 83 -39.06 -20.60 32.01
CA GLN A 83 -37.91 -20.49 31.12
C GLN A 83 -37.91 -19.14 30.35
N LEU A 84 -39.09 -18.62 29.99
CA LEU A 84 -39.24 -17.28 29.39
C LEU A 84 -38.95 -16.14 30.39
N GLU A 85 -39.38 -16.27 31.65
CA GLU A 85 -39.06 -15.30 32.70
C GLU A 85 -37.54 -15.21 32.97
N LEU A 86 -36.85 -16.35 32.97
CA LEU A 86 -35.38 -16.40 33.08
C LEU A 86 -34.68 -15.75 31.90
N MET A 87 -35.20 -15.93 30.68
CA MET A 87 -34.68 -15.30 29.47
C MET A 87 -34.86 -13.77 29.48
N GLN A 88 -35.99 -13.27 30.00
CA GLN A 88 -36.23 -11.82 30.16
C GLN A 88 -35.29 -11.19 31.19
N ARG A 89 -35.06 -11.85 32.33
CA ARG A 89 -34.08 -11.37 33.33
C ARG A 89 -32.64 -11.35 32.80
N GLN A 90 -32.26 -12.30 31.94
CA GLN A 90 -30.94 -12.28 31.28
C GLN A 90 -30.82 -11.14 30.27
N LEU A 91 -31.91 -10.81 29.56
CA LEU A 91 -31.95 -9.66 28.65
C LEU A 91 -31.89 -8.33 29.39
N GLU A 92 -32.55 -8.19 30.55
CA GLU A 92 -32.47 -6.99 31.40
C GLU A 92 -31.06 -6.77 31.98
N LEU A 93 -30.35 -7.84 32.33
CA LEU A 93 -28.94 -7.78 32.77
C LEU A 93 -27.97 -7.41 31.65
N LEU A 94 -28.31 -7.74 30.39
CA LEU A 94 -27.52 -7.42 29.20
C LEU A 94 -27.87 -6.04 28.60
N SER A 95 -29.04 -5.47 28.92
CA SER A 95 -29.50 -4.18 28.37
C SER A 95 -29.23 -2.97 29.27
N GLY A 96 -28.46 -3.14 30.35
CA GLY A 96 -27.71 -2.09 31.07
C GLY A 96 -28.41 -0.74 31.30
N ALA A 97 -29.00 -0.53 32.47
CA ALA A 97 -29.34 0.81 32.95
C ALA A 97 -29.15 0.96 34.47
N ALA A 98 -28.37 2.00 34.80
CA ALA A 98 -28.24 2.74 36.07
C ALA A 98 -27.30 2.23 37.18
N ALA A 99 -26.08 2.79 37.18
CA ALA A 99 -25.44 3.27 38.40
C ALA A 99 -25.06 4.75 38.21
N THR A 100 -25.36 5.56 39.22
CA THR A 100 -25.36 7.03 39.29
C THR A 100 -23.95 7.66 39.41
N PRO A 101 -23.81 8.98 39.16
CA PRO A 101 -22.51 9.65 39.04
C PRO A 101 -21.94 10.07 40.40
N ASP A 102 -20.62 9.90 40.56
CA ASP A 102 -19.85 10.47 41.67
C ASP A 102 -18.93 11.59 41.14
N GLU A 103 -18.90 12.70 41.88
CA GLU A 103 -18.21 13.97 41.60
C GLU A 103 -16.69 13.92 41.96
N PRO A 104 -15.90 14.95 41.57
CA PRO A 104 -14.49 14.77 41.19
C PRO A 104 -13.51 14.84 42.36
N THR A 105 -12.68 13.80 42.50
CA THR A 105 -11.47 13.84 43.34
C THR A 105 -10.28 14.45 42.58
N ALA A 106 -9.65 15.44 43.20
CA ALA A 106 -8.49 16.17 42.74
C ALA A 106 -7.33 15.25 42.31
N ALA A 107 -6.81 15.52 41.11
CA ALA A 107 -5.62 14.86 40.58
C ALA A 107 -4.39 15.23 41.43
N THR A 108 -3.85 14.24 42.14
CA THR A 108 -2.55 14.34 42.81
C THR A 108 -1.47 14.24 41.74
N THR A 109 -0.57 15.22 41.68
CA THR A 109 0.56 15.26 40.75
C THR A 109 1.57 14.16 41.10
N SER A 110 1.69 13.16 40.24
CA SER A 110 2.81 12.21 40.27
C SER A 110 4.11 12.90 39.81
N PRO A 111 5.25 12.65 40.48
CA PRO A 111 6.53 13.21 40.07
C PRO A 111 7.02 12.65 38.72
N PRO A 112 7.94 13.34 38.02
CA PRO A 112 8.37 12.96 36.68
C PRO A 112 9.05 11.59 36.71
N ALA A 113 8.57 10.68 35.87
CA ALA A 113 9.23 9.41 35.63
C ALA A 113 10.64 9.67 35.05
N GLU A 114 11.66 9.06 35.68
CA GLU A 114 13.02 9.04 35.16
C GLU A 114 13.03 8.50 33.71
N PRO A 115 13.91 9.02 32.84
CA PRO A 115 13.96 8.60 31.46
C PRO A 115 14.37 7.12 31.39
N ALA A 116 13.43 6.28 30.96
CA ALA A 116 13.71 4.88 30.64
C ALA A 116 14.91 4.83 29.68
N THR A 117 15.94 4.09 30.10
CA THR A 117 17.10 3.77 29.28
C THR A 117 16.59 3.11 27.99
N ARG A 118 16.69 3.85 26.87
CA ARG A 118 16.38 3.31 25.55
C ARG A 118 17.32 2.13 25.32
N GLN A 119 16.78 0.92 25.35
CA GLN A 119 17.48 -0.25 24.86
C GLN A 119 17.95 0.05 23.44
N ALA A 120 19.21 -0.21 23.16
CA ALA A 120 19.79 -0.02 21.84
C ALA A 120 18.93 -0.78 20.83
N GLY A 121 18.30 -0.05 19.92
CA GLY A 121 17.59 -0.66 18.79
C GLY A 121 18.54 -1.58 18.01
N PRO A 122 18.01 -2.59 17.31
CA PRO A 122 18.83 -3.51 16.53
C PRO A 122 19.80 -2.74 15.63
N THR A 123 21.08 -3.11 15.68
CA THR A 123 22.14 -2.48 14.92
C THR A 123 21.85 -2.57 13.43
N ARG A 124 21.78 -1.42 12.77
CA ARG A 124 21.65 -1.32 11.31
C ARG A 124 22.79 -2.14 10.67
N PRO A 125 22.51 -3.09 9.76
CA PRO A 125 23.57 -3.78 9.06
C PRO A 125 24.47 -2.76 8.36
N PRO A 126 25.80 -2.97 8.34
CA PRO A 126 26.76 -1.99 7.83
C PRO A 126 26.64 -1.71 6.32
N ARG A 127 25.78 -2.45 5.61
CA ARG A 127 25.47 -2.25 4.20
C ARG A 127 23.98 -1.92 4.09
N GLY A 128 23.68 -0.82 3.39
CA GLY A 128 22.30 -0.47 3.05
C GLY A 128 21.60 -1.61 2.31
N VAL A 129 20.28 -1.65 2.41
CA VAL A 129 19.41 -2.67 1.77
C VAL A 129 19.48 -2.58 0.24
N THR A 130 20.01 -1.48 -0.30
CA THR A 130 20.54 -1.42 -1.67
C THR A 130 21.87 -2.16 -1.72
N ALA A 131 21.81 -3.49 -1.93
CA ALA A 131 22.96 -4.22 -2.44
C ALA A 131 23.50 -3.43 -3.64
N LYS A 132 24.73 -2.90 -3.54
CA LYS A 132 25.42 -2.34 -4.69
C LYS A 132 25.45 -3.47 -5.71
N LEU A 133 24.55 -3.44 -6.70
CA LEU A 133 24.67 -4.30 -7.85
C LEU A 133 26.07 -3.99 -8.37
N LYS A 134 26.98 -4.96 -8.24
CA LYS A 134 28.26 -4.84 -8.93
C LYS A 134 27.89 -4.54 -10.37
N PRO A 135 28.37 -3.44 -10.97
CA PRO A 135 28.23 -3.26 -12.40
C PRO A 135 28.66 -4.58 -13.02
N SER A 136 27.78 -5.24 -13.78
CA SER A 136 28.11 -6.50 -14.43
C SER A 136 29.45 -6.27 -15.13
N GLY A 137 30.49 -6.93 -14.63
CA GLY A 137 31.86 -6.72 -15.05
C GLY A 137 31.97 -7.07 -16.51
N GLY A 138 32.08 -6.05 -17.35
CA GLY A 138 32.12 -6.20 -18.79
C GLY A 138 32.10 -4.83 -19.45
N THR A 139 33.24 -4.12 -19.41
CA THR A 139 33.48 -2.96 -20.27
C THR A 139 33.83 -3.36 -21.71
N GLY A 140 33.87 -4.67 -22.00
CA GLY A 140 33.99 -5.22 -23.35
C GLY A 140 32.62 -5.36 -24.04
N PRO A 141 32.60 -5.50 -25.38
CA PRO A 141 31.37 -5.79 -26.09
C PRO A 141 30.75 -7.07 -25.51
N LEU A 142 29.46 -7.01 -25.18
CA LEU A 142 28.70 -8.16 -24.72
C LEU A 142 28.78 -9.25 -25.81
N SER A 143 29.54 -10.31 -25.54
CA SER A 143 29.67 -11.45 -26.44
C SER A 143 28.70 -12.54 -25.99
N LEU A 144 27.83 -12.96 -26.90
CA LEU A 144 26.85 -14.01 -26.65
C LEU A 144 27.34 -15.30 -27.30
N SER A 145 27.14 -16.43 -26.63
CA SER A 145 27.27 -17.74 -27.27
C SER A 145 26.25 -17.89 -28.41
N GLY A 146 26.53 -18.76 -29.38
CA GLY A 146 25.60 -19.00 -30.48
C GLY A 146 24.21 -19.48 -30.02
N GLU A 147 24.11 -20.14 -28.86
CA GLU A 147 22.83 -20.50 -28.24
C GLU A 147 22.07 -19.26 -27.72
N GLN A 148 22.76 -18.38 -27.00
CA GLN A 148 22.19 -17.14 -26.49
C GLN A 148 21.73 -16.21 -27.62
N GLU A 149 22.48 -16.14 -28.73
CA GLU A 149 22.07 -15.37 -29.91
C GLU A 149 20.79 -15.91 -30.56
N ARG A 150 20.69 -17.23 -30.71
CA ARG A 150 19.46 -17.88 -31.24
C ARG A 150 18.28 -17.63 -30.31
N TRP A 151 18.48 -17.77 -29.01
CA TRP A 151 17.43 -17.49 -28.02
C TRP A 151 16.98 -16.02 -28.07
N LEU A 152 17.93 -15.08 -28.10
CA LEU A 152 17.62 -13.65 -28.15
C LEU A 152 16.82 -13.30 -29.40
N ARG A 153 17.21 -13.82 -30.57
CA ARG A 153 16.48 -13.60 -31.82
C ARG A 153 15.04 -14.10 -31.72
N ALA A 154 14.85 -15.32 -31.22
CA ALA A 154 13.52 -15.90 -31.04
C ALA A 154 12.70 -15.11 -30.00
N PHE A 155 13.34 -14.62 -28.93
CA PHE A 155 12.69 -13.76 -27.95
C PHE A 155 12.22 -12.44 -28.55
N VAL A 156 13.09 -11.75 -29.29
CA VAL A 156 12.78 -10.47 -29.97
C VAL A 156 11.59 -10.65 -30.91
N GLU A 157 11.54 -11.73 -31.68
CA GLU A 157 10.41 -12.02 -32.57
C GLU A 157 9.10 -12.23 -31.80
N ARG A 158 9.11 -13.10 -30.78
CA ARG A 158 7.93 -13.37 -29.95
C ARG A 158 7.43 -12.12 -29.23
N TYR A 159 8.34 -11.34 -28.66
CA TYR A 159 8.02 -10.12 -27.93
C TYR A 159 7.39 -9.09 -28.86
N ASN A 160 8.04 -8.81 -30.00
CA ASN A 160 7.51 -7.85 -30.98
C ASN A 160 6.17 -8.27 -31.59
N ARG A 161 5.92 -9.57 -31.76
CA ARG A 161 4.62 -10.07 -32.16
C ARG A 161 3.55 -9.84 -31.08
N LYS A 162 3.91 -10.03 -29.81
CA LYS A 162 3.00 -9.82 -28.67
C LYS A 162 2.66 -8.34 -28.48
N THR A 163 3.60 -7.43 -28.71
CA THR A 163 3.47 -5.99 -28.40
C THR A 163 3.62 -5.10 -29.64
N ALA A 164 3.06 -5.55 -30.76
CA ALA A 164 3.26 -4.94 -32.08
C ALA A 164 2.74 -3.49 -32.14
N ARG A 165 1.56 -3.22 -31.56
CA ARG A 165 0.96 -1.88 -31.52
C ARG A 165 1.75 -0.94 -30.62
N SER A 166 2.28 -1.43 -29.49
CA SER A 166 3.19 -0.65 -28.64
C SER A 166 4.45 -0.22 -29.40
N LYS A 167 5.09 -1.14 -30.13
CA LYS A 167 6.26 -0.83 -30.97
C LYS A 167 5.93 0.19 -32.07
N ALA A 168 4.81 0.01 -32.75
CA ALA A 168 4.35 0.94 -33.79
C ALA A 168 4.06 2.34 -33.22
N GLN A 169 3.44 2.43 -32.04
CA GLN A 169 3.23 3.70 -31.35
C GLN A 169 4.56 4.37 -31.00
N ALA A 170 5.51 3.64 -30.41
CA ALA A 170 6.83 4.17 -30.05
C ALA A 170 7.56 4.75 -31.27
N ALA A 171 7.45 4.09 -32.43
CA ALA A 171 8.04 4.56 -33.68
C ALA A 171 7.47 5.90 -34.16
N ARG A 172 6.17 6.16 -33.94
CA ARG A 172 5.53 7.46 -34.24
C ARG A 172 5.87 8.51 -33.18
N HIS A 173 5.77 8.12 -31.91
CA HIS A 173 5.91 8.98 -30.74
C HIS A 173 7.29 9.64 -30.66
N LYS A 174 8.37 8.89 -30.91
CA LYS A 174 9.75 9.39 -30.85
C LYS A 174 10.06 10.55 -31.81
N ARG A 175 9.21 10.80 -32.81
CA ARG A 175 9.39 11.93 -33.75
C ARG A 175 9.02 13.28 -33.14
N VAL A 176 8.10 13.27 -32.18
CA VAL A 176 7.48 14.50 -31.64
C VAL A 176 7.56 14.60 -30.13
N TYR A 177 7.87 13.51 -29.44
CA TYR A 177 7.88 13.45 -27.99
C TYR A 177 9.23 12.91 -27.48
N ALA A 178 9.98 13.77 -26.80
CA ALA A 178 11.25 13.43 -26.18
C ALA A 178 11.01 12.84 -24.80
N ASP A 179 10.85 11.51 -24.73
CA ASP A 179 10.75 10.78 -23.46
C ASP A 179 12.09 10.10 -23.11
N PRO A 180 12.75 10.46 -22.01
CA PRO A 180 13.97 9.77 -21.57
C PRO A 180 13.73 8.28 -21.24
N ARG A 181 12.50 7.86 -20.91
CA ARG A 181 12.17 6.44 -20.66
C ARG A 181 12.22 5.59 -21.93
N SER A 182 12.17 6.21 -23.12
CA SER A 182 12.22 5.49 -24.39
C SER A 182 13.57 4.80 -24.67
N VAL A 183 14.63 5.19 -23.96
CA VAL A 183 15.99 4.63 -24.09
C VAL A 183 16.41 3.77 -22.89
N THR A 184 15.52 3.57 -21.90
CA THR A 184 15.82 2.75 -20.72
C THR A 184 16.11 1.31 -21.14
N GLY A 185 17.25 0.77 -20.69
CA GLY A 185 17.68 -0.59 -21.03
C GLY A 185 18.15 -0.76 -22.48
N PHE A 186 18.41 0.33 -23.22
CA PHE A 186 18.92 0.26 -24.59
C PHE A 186 20.25 -0.49 -24.66
N HIS A 187 20.32 -1.43 -25.60
CA HIS A 187 21.56 -2.05 -26.03
C HIS A 187 21.46 -2.37 -27.52
N ARG A 188 22.57 -2.29 -28.25
CA ARG A 188 22.57 -2.51 -29.71
C ARG A 188 22.02 -3.88 -30.11
N LEU A 189 22.28 -4.93 -29.31
CA LEU A 189 21.85 -6.30 -29.60
C LEU A 189 20.34 -6.52 -29.47
N TRP A 190 19.67 -5.78 -28.58
CA TRP A 190 18.23 -5.95 -28.32
C TRP A 190 17.43 -4.65 -28.48
N LYS A 191 17.98 -3.68 -29.22
CA LYS A 191 17.32 -2.40 -29.52
C LYS A 191 15.89 -2.57 -30.06
N GLU A 192 15.64 -3.68 -30.75
CA GLU A 192 14.35 -4.00 -31.37
C GLU A 192 13.24 -4.32 -30.36
N VAL A 193 13.55 -4.47 -29.07
CA VAL A 193 12.59 -4.59 -27.95
C VAL A 193 12.69 -3.41 -26.97
N THR A 194 13.54 -2.42 -27.24
CA THR A 194 13.66 -1.22 -26.41
C THR A 194 12.59 -0.20 -26.80
N TYR A 195 11.43 -0.30 -26.16
CA TYR A 195 10.34 0.67 -26.22
C TYR A 195 9.41 0.47 -25.04
N GLN A 196 8.64 1.50 -24.69
CA GLN A 196 7.62 1.39 -23.64
C GLN A 196 6.38 0.66 -24.13
N LEU A 197 5.75 -0.11 -23.25
CA LEU A 197 4.41 -0.63 -23.48
C LEU A 197 3.40 0.51 -23.47
N ALA A 198 2.50 0.52 -24.43
CA ALA A 198 1.40 1.46 -24.48
C ALA A 198 0.21 0.86 -23.72
N ALA A 199 -0.06 1.36 -22.51
CA ALA A 199 -1.22 0.95 -21.74
C ALA A 199 -2.52 1.54 -22.33
N GLU A 200 -3.58 0.74 -22.36
CA GLU A 200 -4.92 1.17 -22.79
C GLU A 200 -5.82 1.48 -21.59
N ARG A 201 -5.81 0.59 -20.58
CA ARG A 201 -6.65 0.70 -19.38
C ARG A 201 -6.00 0.01 -18.20
N SER A 202 -6.36 0.43 -16.98
CA SER A 202 -5.91 -0.19 -15.74
C SER A 202 -7.02 -0.21 -14.68
N ALA A 203 -7.03 -1.27 -13.87
CA ALA A 203 -7.96 -1.44 -12.74
C ALA A 203 -7.37 -2.42 -11.72
N GLY A 204 -7.51 -2.09 -10.43
CA GLY A 204 -6.94 -2.90 -9.36
C GLY A 204 -5.43 -3.07 -9.53
N SER A 205 -4.91 -4.30 -9.45
CA SER A 205 -3.49 -4.59 -9.64
C SER A 205 -3.10 -4.90 -11.09
N ARG A 206 -3.94 -4.56 -12.07
CA ARG A 206 -3.77 -4.98 -13.47
C ARG A 206 -3.87 -3.83 -14.45
N PHE A 207 -3.24 -4.01 -15.61
CA PHE A 207 -3.46 -3.18 -16.79
C PHE A 207 -3.48 -4.02 -18.07
N THR A 208 -4.09 -3.48 -19.10
CA THR A 208 -4.10 -4.05 -20.45
C THR A 208 -3.37 -3.10 -21.39
N ASP A 209 -2.48 -3.63 -22.25
CA ASP A 209 -1.83 -2.84 -23.29
C ASP A 209 -2.69 -2.69 -24.56
N LEU A 210 -2.24 -1.89 -25.52
CA LEU A 210 -2.93 -1.72 -26.80
C LEU A 210 -3.07 -3.01 -27.61
N ASP A 211 -2.23 -4.00 -27.38
CA ASP A 211 -2.28 -5.29 -28.08
C ASP A 211 -3.27 -6.25 -27.39
N GLY A 212 -3.93 -5.82 -26.30
CA GLY A 212 -4.90 -6.61 -25.55
C GLY A 212 -4.26 -7.55 -24.53
N ASN A 213 -2.95 -7.46 -24.30
CA ASN A 213 -2.27 -8.28 -23.30
C ASN A 213 -2.58 -7.76 -21.89
N GLU A 214 -2.91 -8.66 -20.98
CA GLU A 214 -3.08 -8.33 -19.57
C GLU A 214 -1.81 -8.56 -18.77
N TYR A 215 -1.56 -7.65 -17.82
CA TYR A 215 -0.40 -7.66 -16.95
C TYR A 215 -0.84 -7.51 -15.49
N ILE A 216 -0.10 -8.15 -14.59
CA ILE A 216 -0.10 -7.80 -13.17
C ILE A 216 0.94 -6.70 -12.98
N ASP A 217 0.52 -5.57 -12.45
CA ASP A 217 1.40 -4.44 -12.19
C ASP A 217 2.04 -4.58 -10.81
N TYR A 218 3.36 -4.76 -10.78
CA TYR A 218 4.15 -4.74 -9.55
C TYR A 218 4.82 -3.38 -9.32
N VAL A 219 4.87 -2.53 -10.34
CA VAL A 219 5.46 -1.19 -10.25
C VAL A 219 4.49 -0.23 -9.56
N MET A 220 3.18 -0.40 -9.79
CA MET A 220 2.10 0.33 -9.12
C MET A 220 2.35 1.84 -9.12
N SER A 221 2.71 2.38 -10.30
CA SER A 221 3.06 3.78 -10.50
C SER A 221 4.16 4.28 -9.56
N TYR A 222 5.20 3.47 -9.36
CA TYR A 222 6.32 3.75 -8.44
C TYR A 222 5.84 3.99 -7.00
N GLY A 223 4.83 3.23 -6.57
CA GLY A 223 4.26 3.27 -5.23
C GLY A 223 3.09 4.25 -5.04
N VAL A 224 2.73 5.05 -6.06
CA VAL A 224 1.58 5.98 -5.97
C VAL A 224 0.25 5.22 -5.89
N ALA A 225 0.10 4.14 -6.66
CA ALA A 225 -1.14 3.38 -6.74
C ALA A 225 -1.27 2.35 -5.59
N LEU A 226 -1.17 2.83 -4.34
CA LEU A 226 -1.18 2.01 -3.13
C LEU A 226 -2.42 1.09 -3.04
N PHE A 227 -3.58 1.60 -3.44
CA PHE A 227 -4.86 0.88 -3.40
C PHE A 227 -5.24 0.24 -4.74
N GLY A 228 -4.28 0.08 -5.66
CA GLY A 228 -4.58 -0.31 -7.02
C GLY A 228 -4.89 0.87 -7.94
N HIS A 229 -5.03 0.56 -9.21
CA HIS A 229 -5.49 1.46 -10.26
C HIS A 229 -7.00 1.69 -10.16
N SER A 230 -7.42 2.95 -10.27
CA SER A 230 -8.83 3.35 -10.32
C SER A 230 -9.72 2.83 -9.16
N PRO A 231 -9.29 2.91 -7.88
CA PRO A 231 -10.08 2.41 -6.77
C PRO A 231 -11.39 3.21 -6.63
N ALA A 232 -12.48 2.52 -6.29
CA ALA A 232 -13.83 3.07 -6.34
C ALA A 232 -14.01 4.36 -5.51
N PHE A 233 -13.38 4.43 -4.33
CA PHE A 233 -13.50 5.60 -3.45
C PHE A 233 -12.78 6.84 -4.03
N VAL A 234 -11.63 6.67 -4.70
CA VAL A 234 -10.93 7.77 -5.38
C VAL A 234 -11.74 8.25 -6.58
N ARG A 235 -12.25 7.32 -7.40
CA ARG A 235 -13.12 7.67 -8.53
C ARG A 235 -14.34 8.48 -8.08
N ALA A 236 -15.02 8.02 -7.03
CA ALA A 236 -16.18 8.72 -6.50
C ALA A 236 -15.82 10.12 -5.96
N ALA A 237 -14.66 10.27 -5.30
CA ALA A 237 -14.18 11.57 -4.84
C ALA A 237 -13.89 12.54 -6.00
N VAL A 238 -13.23 12.05 -7.06
CA VAL A 238 -12.96 12.84 -8.27
C VAL A 238 -14.25 13.27 -8.94
N GLN A 239 -15.22 12.36 -9.12
CA GLN A 239 -16.52 12.67 -9.72
C GLN A 239 -17.27 13.77 -8.95
N ARG A 240 -17.37 13.63 -7.62
CA ARG A 240 -17.99 14.66 -6.77
C ARG A 240 -17.27 16.00 -6.86
N GLN A 241 -15.94 16.01 -6.99
CA GLN A 241 -15.20 17.26 -7.15
C GLN A 241 -15.49 17.90 -8.51
N LEU A 242 -15.56 17.12 -9.58
CA LEU A 242 -15.87 17.63 -10.92
C LEU A 242 -17.28 18.24 -11.01
N GLU A 243 -18.25 17.67 -10.29
CA GLU A 243 -19.61 18.24 -10.18
C GLU A 243 -19.62 19.63 -9.52
N ARG A 244 -18.64 19.92 -8.65
CA ARG A 244 -18.48 21.22 -7.98
C ARG A 244 -17.68 22.22 -8.80
N GLY A 245 -16.98 21.76 -9.85
CA GLY A 245 -16.12 22.56 -10.70
C GLY A 245 -14.62 22.29 -10.52
N THR A 246 -13.84 22.96 -11.35
CA THR A 246 -12.38 22.83 -11.37
C THR A 246 -11.70 23.65 -10.28
N ALA A 247 -10.41 23.40 -10.05
CA ALA A 247 -9.62 24.21 -9.14
C ALA A 247 -9.63 25.70 -9.52
N LEU A 248 -9.60 26.55 -8.50
CA LEU A 248 -9.45 28.00 -8.61
C LEU A 248 -8.18 28.40 -7.85
N ASP A 249 -7.61 29.56 -8.16
CA ASP A 249 -6.45 30.13 -7.46
C ASP A 249 -6.82 30.70 -6.07
N LEU A 250 -7.94 30.26 -5.51
CA LEU A 250 -8.45 30.63 -4.20
C LEU A 250 -8.21 29.51 -3.19
N LEU A 251 -8.27 29.84 -1.90
CA LEU A 251 -8.12 28.85 -0.84
C LEU A 251 -9.19 27.76 -0.96
N SER A 252 -8.75 26.51 -1.16
CA SER A 252 -9.66 25.36 -1.16
C SER A 252 -10.21 25.12 0.25
N PRO A 253 -11.54 24.95 0.42
CA PRO A 253 -12.12 24.60 1.73
C PRO A 253 -11.63 23.25 2.26
N LEU A 254 -11.09 22.38 1.38
CA LEU A 254 -10.50 21.09 1.78
C LEU A 254 -9.09 21.21 2.36
N ALA A 255 -8.44 22.38 2.23
CA ALA A 255 -7.05 22.55 2.66
C ALA A 255 -6.87 22.32 4.16
N THR A 256 -7.82 22.78 4.99
CA THR A 256 -7.78 22.59 6.44
C THR A 256 -7.92 21.11 6.81
N GLU A 257 -8.92 20.42 6.24
CA GLU A 257 -9.15 18.98 6.50
C GLU A 257 -7.93 18.13 6.10
N VAL A 258 -7.36 18.39 4.92
CA VAL A 258 -6.14 17.72 4.45
C VAL A 258 -4.96 18.04 5.38
N GLY A 259 -4.81 19.30 5.79
CA GLY A 259 -3.77 19.74 6.71
C GLY A 259 -3.82 18.97 8.03
N GLU A 260 -5.00 18.88 8.65
CA GLU A 260 -5.21 18.14 9.89
C GLU A 260 -4.93 16.64 9.76
N LEU A 261 -5.34 16.02 8.65
CA LEU A 261 -5.06 14.60 8.39
C LEU A 261 -3.56 14.35 8.29
N LEU A 262 -2.83 15.21 7.57
CA LEU A 262 -1.40 15.04 7.35
C LEU A 262 -0.56 15.37 8.59
N THR A 263 -0.94 16.37 9.39
CA THR A 263 -0.25 16.67 10.67
C THR A 263 -0.47 15.55 11.68
N ARG A 264 -1.69 14.99 11.77
CA ARG A 264 -1.96 13.79 12.59
C ARG A 264 -1.16 12.59 12.14
N LEU A 265 -1.10 12.30 10.84
CA LEU A 265 -0.37 11.14 10.30
C LEU A 265 1.13 11.25 10.52
N SER A 266 1.70 12.45 10.35
CA SER A 266 3.14 12.68 10.43
C SER A 266 3.65 13.03 11.82
N GLY A 267 2.75 13.38 12.76
CA GLY A 267 3.11 13.91 14.08
C GLY A 267 3.83 15.26 14.03
N LYS A 268 3.59 16.06 12.98
CA LYS A 268 4.20 17.39 12.79
C LYS A 268 3.20 18.49 13.07
N ASP A 269 3.67 19.62 13.58
CA ASP A 269 2.81 20.75 13.96
C ASP A 269 2.16 21.44 12.75
N ARG A 270 2.87 21.50 11.62
CA ARG A 270 2.46 22.23 10.41
C ARG A 270 2.87 21.48 9.16
N MET A 271 2.13 21.74 8.08
CA MET A 271 2.39 21.15 6.76
C MET A 271 2.17 22.18 5.65
N THR A 272 2.74 21.93 4.47
CA THR A 272 2.42 22.63 3.22
C THR A 272 2.34 21.65 2.06
N LEU A 273 1.50 21.94 1.07
CA LEU A 273 1.37 21.15 -0.14
C LEU A 273 2.38 21.60 -1.20
N ALA A 274 2.79 20.66 -2.05
CA ALA A 274 3.61 20.88 -3.24
C ALA A 274 3.06 20.01 -4.37
N ASN A 275 3.37 20.36 -5.63
CA ASN A 275 2.86 19.61 -6.77
C ASN A 275 3.65 18.32 -7.02
N THR A 276 4.92 18.30 -6.62
CA THR A 276 5.82 17.16 -6.79
C THR A 276 6.69 16.93 -5.56
N GLY A 277 7.24 15.72 -5.42
CA GLY A 277 8.24 15.43 -4.39
C GLY A 277 9.51 16.28 -4.53
N THR A 278 9.91 16.63 -5.76
CA THR A 278 11.03 17.54 -6.02
C THR A 278 10.76 18.93 -5.43
N GLU A 279 9.57 19.50 -5.64
CA GLU A 279 9.20 20.80 -5.06
C GLU A 279 9.15 20.74 -3.53
N ALA A 280 8.61 19.66 -2.97
CA ALA A 280 8.55 19.46 -1.53
C ALA A 280 9.96 19.45 -0.91
N LEU A 281 10.92 18.76 -1.54
CA LEU A 281 12.31 18.74 -1.08
C LEU A 281 12.94 20.14 -1.14
N VAL A 282 12.76 20.85 -2.25
CA VAL A 282 13.28 22.21 -2.42
C VAL A 282 12.74 23.15 -1.34
N ALA A 283 11.45 23.05 -1.02
CA ALA A 283 10.83 23.82 0.05
C ALA A 283 11.42 23.45 1.42
N ALA A 284 11.60 22.16 1.70
CA ALA A 284 12.17 21.68 2.96
C ALA A 284 13.60 22.18 3.18
N VAL A 285 14.44 22.11 2.14
CA VAL A 285 15.85 22.56 2.19
C VAL A 285 15.91 24.07 2.40
N ARG A 286 15.09 24.85 1.67
CA ARG A 286 15.02 26.31 1.88
C ARG A 286 14.56 26.67 3.28
N ALA A 287 13.58 25.96 3.83
CA ALA A 287 13.14 26.16 5.22
C ALA A 287 14.27 25.87 6.22
N ALA A 288 15.02 24.77 6.02
CA ALA A 288 16.15 24.40 6.88
C ALA A 288 17.26 25.46 6.83
N ARG A 289 17.62 25.95 5.65
CA ARG A 289 18.61 27.02 5.48
C ARG A 289 18.15 28.33 6.14
N ALA A 290 16.91 28.75 5.90
CA ALA A 290 16.35 29.97 6.49
C ALA A 290 16.30 29.91 8.02
N ALA A 291 15.95 28.75 8.59
CA ALA A 291 15.90 28.57 10.04
C ALA A 291 17.28 28.52 10.69
N THR A 292 18.30 28.00 10.00
CA THR A 292 19.63 27.76 10.59
C THR A 292 20.69 28.79 10.21
N GLY A 293 20.46 29.56 9.13
CA GLY A 293 21.46 30.46 8.54
C GLY A 293 22.66 29.73 7.93
N ARG A 294 22.55 28.42 7.65
CA ARG A 294 23.64 27.59 7.11
C ARG A 294 23.40 27.24 5.65
N ASP A 295 24.47 27.18 4.87
CA ASP A 295 24.36 26.90 3.44
C ASP A 295 24.48 25.40 3.10
N ARG A 296 25.23 24.64 3.89
CA ARG A 296 25.59 23.25 3.56
C ARG A 296 24.50 22.26 3.93
N ILE A 297 24.20 21.34 3.01
CA ILE A 297 23.32 20.19 3.19
C ILE A 297 24.14 18.91 3.02
N ALA A 298 23.91 17.92 3.87
CA ALA A 298 24.48 16.59 3.72
C ALA A 298 23.45 15.65 3.09
N VAL A 299 23.88 14.87 2.11
CA VAL A 299 23.08 13.85 1.42
C VAL A 299 23.85 12.54 1.38
N PHE A 300 23.15 11.42 1.30
CA PHE A 300 23.79 10.11 1.17
C PHE A 300 23.95 9.73 -0.30
N ASP A 301 25.11 9.14 -0.63
CA ASP A 301 25.36 8.60 -1.95
C ASP A 301 24.29 7.55 -2.29
N THR A 302 23.86 7.53 -3.55
CA THR A 302 22.79 6.66 -4.12
C THR A 302 21.34 7.00 -3.74
N ASP A 303 21.09 7.94 -2.84
CA ASP A 303 19.71 8.36 -2.52
C ASP A 303 19.08 9.15 -3.68
N TYR A 304 17.76 9.05 -3.81
CA TYR A 304 16.99 9.79 -4.80
C TYR A 304 16.19 10.92 -4.14
N HIS A 305 16.40 12.12 -4.65
CA HIS A 305 15.90 13.37 -4.08
C HIS A 305 15.28 14.26 -5.17
N GLY A 306 14.59 13.65 -6.13
CA GLY A 306 13.97 14.38 -7.23
C GLY A 306 14.97 14.80 -8.31
N LEU A 307 14.66 15.86 -9.04
CA LEU A 307 15.41 16.32 -10.21
C LEU A 307 15.98 17.74 -10.05
N THR A 308 16.10 18.23 -8.82
CA THR A 308 16.74 19.52 -8.57
C THR A 308 18.25 19.38 -8.68
N ASP A 309 18.90 20.27 -9.43
CA ASP A 309 20.34 20.25 -9.73
C ASP A 309 21.22 20.03 -8.50
N GLU A 310 20.91 20.66 -7.37
CA GLU A 310 21.65 20.53 -6.10
C GLU A 310 21.70 19.10 -5.56
N PHE A 311 20.75 18.25 -5.95
CA PHE A 311 20.67 16.86 -5.53
C PHE A 311 21.07 15.87 -6.63
N LEU A 312 21.35 16.36 -7.85
CA LEU A 312 21.82 15.54 -8.97
C LEU A 312 23.34 15.50 -9.00
N LEU A 313 23.90 14.94 -7.93
CA LEU A 313 25.33 14.86 -7.67
C LEU A 313 25.78 13.40 -7.57
N ARG A 314 27.06 13.14 -7.87
CA ARG A 314 27.71 11.85 -7.67
C ARG A 314 28.96 12.04 -6.84
N ALA A 315 29.09 11.25 -5.78
CA ALA A 315 30.35 11.11 -5.07
C ALA A 315 31.27 10.13 -5.81
N PHE A 316 32.56 10.46 -5.90
CA PHE A 316 33.58 9.56 -6.44
C PHE A 316 34.89 9.71 -5.68
N GLN A 317 35.68 8.65 -5.69
CA GLN A 317 37.01 8.63 -5.07
C GLN A 317 38.03 9.20 -6.05
N PHE A 318 38.83 10.16 -5.60
CA PHE A 318 39.95 10.74 -6.33
C PHE A 318 41.20 10.71 -5.44
N GLY A 319 42.03 9.67 -5.60
CA GLY A 319 43.09 9.36 -4.65
C GLY A 319 42.49 8.96 -3.30
N GLU A 320 42.96 9.60 -2.22
CA GLU A 320 42.45 9.40 -0.86
C GLU A 320 41.26 10.32 -0.51
N GLN A 321 40.84 11.20 -1.43
CA GLN A 321 39.77 12.16 -1.19
C GLN A 321 38.46 11.74 -1.86
N GLN A 322 37.36 11.91 -1.14
CA GLN A 322 36.03 11.86 -1.74
C GLN A 322 35.69 13.23 -2.35
N ARG A 323 35.35 13.24 -3.64
CA ARG A 323 34.92 14.42 -4.36
C ARG A 323 33.47 14.25 -4.82
N VAL A 324 32.80 15.38 -5.04
CA VAL A 324 31.44 15.42 -5.58
C VAL A 324 31.50 16.11 -6.94
N ALA A 325 30.76 15.58 -7.91
CA ALA A 325 30.58 16.20 -9.22
C ALA A 325 29.12 16.09 -9.68
N PRO A 326 28.70 16.94 -10.61
CA PRO A 326 27.40 16.81 -11.26
C PRO A 326 27.18 15.43 -11.88
N LEU A 327 25.97 14.90 -11.74
CA LEU A 327 25.62 13.53 -12.18
C LEU A 327 25.58 13.37 -13.71
N ALA A 328 25.23 14.44 -14.44
CA ALA A 328 25.03 14.41 -15.88
C ALA A 328 25.38 15.77 -16.52
N PRO A 329 25.66 15.81 -17.85
CA PRO A 329 25.77 17.05 -18.59
C PRO A 329 24.53 17.94 -18.45
N GLY A 330 24.73 19.26 -18.45
CA GLY A 330 23.66 20.25 -18.29
C GLY A 330 23.48 20.74 -16.86
N ILE A 331 23.96 20.01 -15.86
CA ILE A 331 23.96 20.45 -14.45
C ILE A 331 25.20 21.34 -14.19
N PRO A 332 25.04 22.56 -13.62
CA PRO A 332 26.16 23.46 -13.34
C PRO A 332 27.20 22.87 -12.37
N ARG A 333 28.46 23.25 -12.54
CA ARG A 333 29.58 22.78 -11.70
C ARG A 333 29.80 23.60 -10.42
N PHE A 334 29.10 24.73 -10.26
CA PHE A 334 29.29 25.66 -9.14
C PHE A 334 28.29 25.46 -7.99
N LEU A 335 27.48 24.40 -8.06
CA LEU A 335 26.65 23.91 -6.96
C LEU A 335 27.49 23.02 -6.03
#